data_AF-A0A2V8RM98-F1
#
_entry.id   AF-A0A2V8RM98-F1
#
_cell.length_a   1.000
_cell.length_b   1.000
_cell.length_c   1.000
_cell.angle_alpha   90.00
_cell.angle_beta   90.00
_cell.angle_gamma   90.00
#
_symmetry.space_group_name_H-M   'P 1'
#
loop_
_entity.id
_entity.type
_entity.pdbx_description
1 polymer ?
#
loop_
_entity_poly.entity_id
_entity_poly.type
_entity_poly.pdbx_seq_one_letter_code
_entity_poly.pdbx_strand_id
1 'polypeptide(L)' 'MNLDRVEKIASAVLYERYILYPYRASSVKNQQRWNFGALCPESYSEAQGGTEAWTMQTECL' A
#
# COMPACT_ATOMS: atom_id res chain seq x y z
N MET A 1 -20.42 3.46 -23.88
CA MET A 1 -20.05 2.30 -23.03
C MET A 1 -20.93 2.36 -21.78
N ASN A 2 -21.71 1.31 -21.48
CA ASN A 2 -22.57 1.30 -20.29
C ASN A 2 -21.71 0.87 -19.08
N LEU A 3 -21.66 1.71 -18.05
CA LEU A 3 -20.84 1.52 -16.85
C LEU A 3 -21.65 1.06 -15.62
N ASP A 4 -22.96 0.90 -15.75
CA ASP A 4 -23.88 0.67 -14.62
C ASP A 4 -23.51 -0.59 -13.82
N ARG A 5 -22.99 -1.63 -14.49
CA ARG A 5 -22.50 -2.85 -13.83
C ARG A 5 -21.19 -2.63 -13.09
N VAL A 6 -20.28 -1.84 -13.67
CA VAL A 6 -18.99 -1.51 -13.07
C VAL A 6 -19.17 -0.64 -11.84
N GLU A 7 -20.10 0.32 -11.89
CA GLU A 7 -20.42 1.21 -10.77
C GLU A 7 -20.99 0.46 -9.56
N LYS A 8 -21.83 -0.57 -9.79
CA LYS A 8 -22.33 -1.44 -8.71
C LYS A 8 -21.22 -2.25 -8.05
N ILE A 9 -20.29 -2.79 -8.84
CA ILE A 9 -19.13 -3.52 -8.33
C ILE A 9 -18.21 -2.58 -7.55
N ALA A 10 -17.91 -1.41 -8.09
CA ALA A 10 -17.09 -0.40 -7.42
C ALA A 10 -17.71 0.06 -6.10
N SER A 11 -19.03 0.27 -6.07
CA SER A 11 -19.74 0.64 -4.85
C SER A 11 -19.63 -0.45 -3.78
N ALA A 12 -19.89 -1.71 -4.14
CA ALA A 12 -19.73 -2.83 -3.20
C ALA A 12 -18.27 -2.94 -2.72
N VAL A 13 -17.29 -2.93 -3.62
CA VAL A 13 -15.88 -3.07 -3.23
C VAL A 13 -15.37 -1.88 -2.42
N LEU A 14 -15.74 -0.64 -2.73
CA LEU A 14 -15.22 0.55 -2.06
C LEU A 14 -15.96 0.86 -0.75
N TYR A 15 -17.29 0.78 -0.71
CA TYR A 15 -18.05 0.97 0.52
C TYR A 15 -17.86 -0.20 1.48
N GLU A 16 -17.97 -1.44 0.97
CA GLU A 16 -17.87 -2.60 1.83
C GLU A 16 -16.42 -2.88 2.24
N ARG A 17 -15.38 -2.54 1.46
CA ARG A 17 -14.02 -2.69 2.00
C ARG A 17 -13.73 -1.72 3.14
N TYR A 18 -14.24 -0.50 3.17
CA TYR A 18 -13.95 0.36 4.33
C TYR A 18 -14.60 -0.14 5.63
N ILE A 19 -15.75 -0.84 5.52
CA ILE A 19 -16.49 -1.40 6.66
C ILE A 19 -16.09 -2.85 6.99
N LEU A 20 -15.78 -3.67 5.98
CA LEU A 20 -15.44 -5.08 6.08
C LEU A 20 -13.93 -5.34 6.08
N TYR A 21 -13.09 -4.34 5.87
CA TYR A 21 -11.65 -4.51 6.08
C TYR A 21 -11.46 -4.82 7.57
N PRO A 22 -10.90 -6.00 7.92
CA PRO A 22 -10.93 -6.51 9.29
C PRO A 22 -9.98 -5.75 10.23
N TYR A 23 -9.38 -4.66 9.75
CA TYR A 23 -8.41 -3.88 10.47
C TYR A 23 -8.88 -2.44 10.59
N ARG A 24 -9.21 -2.04 11.82
CA ARG A 24 -9.46 -0.66 12.21
C ARG A 24 -8.14 0.10 12.28
N ALA A 25 -8.19 1.43 12.40
CA ALA A 25 -6.99 2.24 12.64
C ALA A 25 -6.23 1.78 13.91
N SER A 26 -6.96 1.29 14.92
CA SER A 26 -6.39 0.73 16.16
C SER A 26 -5.91 -0.72 16.04
N SER A 27 -6.10 -1.41 14.93
CA SER A 27 -5.60 -2.79 14.77
C SER A 27 -4.07 -2.80 14.78
N VAL A 28 -3.46 -3.72 15.51
CA VAL A 28 -1.99 -3.77 15.73
C VAL A 28 -1.19 -3.68 14.43
N LYS A 29 -1.60 -4.41 13.38
CA LYS A 29 -0.97 -4.37 12.04
C LYS A 29 -1.03 -2.99 11.37
N ASN A 30 -1.99 -2.15 11.73
CA ASN A 30 -2.17 -0.81 11.19
C ASN A 30 -1.58 0.29 12.09
N GLN A 31 -1.25 -0.02 13.35
CA GLN A 31 -0.58 0.91 14.26
C GLN A 31 0.87 1.14 13.85
N GLN A 32 1.55 0.10 13.37
CA GLN A 32 2.83 0.21 12.67
C GLN A 32 2.59 0.07 11.18
N ARG A 33 2.66 1.19 10.46
CA ARG A 33 2.71 1.17 9.00
C ARG A 33 4.07 0.62 8.57
N TRP A 34 4.08 -0.63 8.12
CA TRP A 34 5.16 -1.12 7.28
C TRP A 34 4.95 -0.59 5.87
N ASN A 35 5.83 0.31 5.45
CA ASN A 35 5.81 0.87 4.11
C ASN A 35 6.44 -0.14 3.16
N PHE A 36 5.62 -0.79 2.32
CA PHE A 36 6.14 -1.57 1.20
C PHE A 36 6.71 -0.61 0.15
N GLY A 37 7.93 -0.89 -0.31
CA GLY A 37 8.62 -0.03 -1.29
C GLY A 37 9.10 1.31 -0.74
N ALA A 38 9.22 1.45 0.59
CA ALA A 38 9.92 2.61 1.15
C ALA A 38 11.40 2.57 0.80
N LEU A 39 11.96 3.74 0.53
CA LEU A 39 13.38 3.95 0.35
C LEU A 39 13.93 4.69 1.57
N CYS A 40 15.10 4.26 2.01
CA CYS A 40 15.88 4.97 3.01
C CYS A 40 16.93 5.87 2.33
N PRO A 41 17.50 6.87 3.04
CA PRO A 41 18.66 7.60 2.54
C PRO A 41 19.82 6.65 2.20
N GLU A 42 20.54 6.92 1.12
CA GLU A 42 21.68 6.12 0.66
C GLU A 42 22.70 5.87 1.77
N SER A 43 23.07 6.91 2.53
CA SER A 43 24.00 6.81 3.66
C SER A 43 23.54 5.86 4.77
N TYR A 44 22.22 5.74 4.98
CA TYR A 44 21.67 4.78 5.93
C TYR A 44 21.76 3.36 5.38
N SER A 45 21.41 3.15 4.10
CA SER A 45 21.53 1.84 3.45
C SER A 45 22.97 1.32 3.51
N GLU A 46 23.95 2.15 3.16
CA GLU A 46 25.37 1.81 3.22
C GLU A 46 25.80 1.45 4.65
N ALA A 47 25.38 2.23 5.65
CA ALA A 47 25.67 1.96 7.06
C ALA A 47 25.06 0.63 7.56
N GLN A 48 23.96 0.17 6.96
CA GLN A 48 23.30 -1.11 7.27
C GLN A 48 23.78 -2.26 6.35
N GLY A 49 24.89 -2.09 5.63
CA GLY A 49 25.45 -3.11 4.76
C GLY A 49 24.63 -3.37 3.49
N GLY A 50 23.88 -2.37 3.02
CA GLY A 50 23.07 -2.46 1.80
C GLY A 50 21.80 -3.31 1.93
N THR A 51 21.38 -3.62 3.14
CA THR A 51 20.20 -4.46 3.42
C THR A 51 18.87 -3.77 3.14
N GLU A 52 18.85 -2.44 3.25
CA GLU A 52 17.68 -1.60 3.00
C GLU A 52 17.80 -0.90 1.63
N ALA A 53 16.70 -0.83 0.88
CA ALA A 53 16.71 -0.18 -0.44
C ALA A 53 16.80 1.35 -0.33
N TRP A 54 17.58 1.98 -1.21
CA TRP A 54 17.64 3.43 -1.37
C TRP A 54 17.22 3.91 -2.78
N THR A 55 16.93 2.98 -3.70
CA THR A 55 16.46 3.26 -5.06
C THR A 55 15.32 2.31 -5.47
N MET A 56 14.41 2.77 -6.33
CA MET A 56 13.29 1.99 -6.89
C MET A 56 12.99 2.45 -8.32
N GLN A 57 12.68 1.50 -9.21
CA GLN A 57 12.27 1.74 -10.60
C GLN A 57 10.92 1.07 -10.87
N THR A 58 10.02 1.76 -11.56
CA THR A 58 8.71 1.24 -11.96
C THR A 58 8.49 1.55 -13.43
N GLU A 59 8.07 0.56 -14.21
CA GLU A 59 7.82 0.66 -15.64
C GLU A 59 6.36 0.28 -15.95
N CYS A 60 5.75 0.93 -16.94
CA CYS A 60 4.40 0.62 -17.41
C CYS A 60 4.39 0.46 -18.93
N LEU A 61 3.52 -0.42 -19.43
CA LEU A 61 3.29 -0.72 -20.84
C LEU A 61 2.26 0.21 -21.48
#